data_AF-A0A1D2RHH9-F1
#
_entry.id   AF-A0A1D2RHH9-F1
#
_cell.length_a   1.000
_cell.length_b   1.000
_cell.length_c   1.000
_cell.angle_alpha   90.00
_cell.angle_beta   90.00
_cell.angle_gamma   90.00
#
_symmetry.space_group_name_H-M   'P 1'
#
loop_
_entity.id
_entity.type
_entity.pdbx_description
1 polymer ?
#
loop_
_entity_poly.entity_id
_entity_poly.type
_entity_poly.pdbx_seq_one_letter_code
_entity_poly.pdbx_strand_id
1 'polypeptide(L)'
;MEKLLDKIIIAILKGKDHRPYVLQTINKRFTDTVFDLLKLIVEARNRNKKDSWWADEFLNNASIPKRELLWFGGLNNKTVANMANTTAREVCVDLGKKNVESINELIKELDHNNIPKIEIKIKYREKEVTLTERESLVLLNTISAMKLTLQGGAWSEVGKKVEKRLLFAIFEMMSLDNNSYILVPEKMKSKGLVGNREVDAVIFKDKNGKKLIKIELKLLGIGNPEIGDEALARGVELFLTDRMTPMMIEEGKKKGIRFIELRDSQALIKIYEYLNSEGIKVSKPSLENIEEQVKQITQKYNEEYEDTKIMKKAKELVGKK
;
A
#
# COMPACT_ATOMS: atom_id res chain seq x y z
N MET A 1 -2.79 -4.21 13.05
CA MET A 1 -2.01 -3.67 11.92
C MET A 1 -0.80 -2.89 12.41
N GLU A 2 -0.97 -2.01 13.40
CA GLU A 2 0.12 -1.18 13.98
C GLU A 2 1.34 -1.99 14.43
N LYS A 3 1.13 -3.09 15.19
CA LYS A 3 2.22 -4.00 15.59
C LYS A 3 3.05 -4.59 14.42
N LEU A 4 2.52 -4.63 13.20
CA LEU A 4 3.26 -5.09 12.01
C LEU A 4 3.98 -3.93 11.30
N LEU A 5 3.43 -2.71 11.35
CA LEU A 5 4.09 -1.52 10.82
C LEU A 5 5.39 -1.22 11.56
N ASP A 6 5.38 -1.28 12.90
CA ASP A 6 6.60 -1.06 13.69
C ASP A 6 7.67 -2.12 13.36
N LYS A 7 7.27 -3.38 13.19
CA LYS A 7 8.19 -4.46 12.78
C LYS A 7 8.81 -4.21 11.41
N ILE A 8 8.02 -3.69 10.46
CA ILE A 8 8.51 -3.30 9.13
C ILE A 8 9.55 -2.18 9.27
N ILE A 9 9.23 -1.12 10.01
CA ILE A 9 10.15 0.03 10.23
C ILE A 9 11.44 -0.44 10.91
N ILE A 10 11.35 -1.23 11.98
CA ILE A 10 12.52 -1.78 12.68
C ILE A 10 13.37 -2.64 11.74
N ALA A 11 12.75 -3.47 10.91
CA ALA A 11 13.50 -4.29 9.94
C ALA A 11 14.27 -3.40 8.95
N ILE A 12 13.63 -2.36 8.40
CA ILE A 12 14.25 -1.42 7.47
C ILE A 12 15.40 -0.65 8.13
N LEU A 13 15.20 -0.10 9.33
CA LEU A 13 16.23 0.64 10.07
C LEU A 13 17.45 -0.24 10.42
N LYS A 14 17.26 -1.56 10.54
CA LYS A 14 18.33 -2.55 10.76
C LYS A 14 18.96 -3.08 9.47
N GLY A 15 18.57 -2.60 8.28
CA GLY A 15 19.05 -3.12 7.00
C GLY A 15 18.53 -4.51 6.64
N LYS A 16 17.40 -4.95 7.23
CA LYS A 16 16.83 -6.30 7.05
C LYS A 16 15.66 -6.31 6.09
N ASP A 17 15.39 -7.50 5.54
CA ASP A 17 14.23 -7.72 4.68
C ASP A 17 12.92 -7.59 5.47
N HIS A 18 12.09 -6.62 5.09
CA HIS A 18 10.83 -6.31 5.74
C HIS A 18 9.61 -6.97 5.06
N ARG A 19 9.78 -7.54 3.86
CA ARG A 19 8.69 -8.10 3.05
C ARG A 19 7.92 -9.23 3.72
N PRO A 20 8.53 -10.11 4.56
CA PRO A 20 7.77 -11.12 5.30
C PRO A 20 6.68 -10.54 6.19
N TYR A 21 6.91 -9.36 6.80
CA TYR A 21 5.90 -8.68 7.62
C TYR A 21 4.78 -8.05 6.77
N VAL A 22 5.11 -7.59 5.57
CA VAL A 22 4.11 -7.14 4.58
C VAL A 22 3.24 -8.31 4.14
N LEU A 23 3.85 -9.45 3.79
CA LEU A 23 3.13 -10.70 3.46
C LEU A 23 2.25 -11.17 4.61
N GLN A 24 2.71 -11.08 5.86
CA GLN A 24 1.90 -11.39 7.03
C GLN A 24 0.66 -10.48 7.14
N THR A 25 0.81 -9.19 6.84
CA THR A 25 -0.30 -8.23 6.80
C THR A 25 -1.31 -8.59 5.71
N ILE A 26 -0.84 -8.92 4.52
CA ILE A 26 -1.66 -9.34 3.37
C ILE A 26 -2.42 -10.63 3.70
N ASN A 27 -1.72 -11.62 4.26
CA ASN A 27 -2.31 -12.92 4.58
C ASN A 27 -3.36 -12.80 5.67
N LYS A 28 -3.12 -11.99 6.71
CA LYS A 28 -4.14 -11.71 7.71
C LYS A 28 -5.40 -11.11 7.08
N ARG A 29 -5.23 -10.04 6.28
CA ARG A 29 -6.36 -9.38 5.59
C ARG A 29 -7.12 -10.35 4.69
N PHE A 30 -6.40 -11.20 3.94
CA PHE A 30 -6.99 -12.23 3.11
C PHE A 30 -7.83 -13.21 3.95
N THR A 31 -7.26 -13.79 5.01
CA THR A 31 -7.97 -14.74 5.87
C THR A 31 -9.23 -14.13 6.48
N ASP A 32 -9.14 -12.92 7.05
CA ASP A 32 -10.29 -12.23 7.62
C ASP A 32 -11.39 -12.03 6.55
N THR A 33 -11.01 -11.57 5.35
CA THR A 33 -11.95 -11.29 4.25
C THR A 33 -12.59 -12.57 3.71
N VAL A 34 -11.83 -13.68 3.59
CA VAL A 34 -12.38 -14.99 3.19
C VAL A 34 -13.48 -15.41 4.15
N PHE A 35 -13.26 -15.29 5.47
CA PHE A 35 -14.28 -15.69 6.44
C PHE A 35 -15.54 -14.85 6.34
N ASP A 36 -15.42 -13.54 6.12
CA ASP A 36 -16.60 -12.69 5.94
C ASP A 36 -17.36 -13.02 4.66
N LEU A 37 -16.64 -13.28 3.56
CA LEU A 37 -17.23 -13.71 2.30
C LEU A 37 -17.95 -15.06 2.42
N LEU A 38 -17.35 -16.04 3.10
CA LEU A 38 -17.97 -17.35 3.32
C LEU A 38 -19.24 -17.26 4.17
N LYS A 39 -19.29 -16.36 5.17
CA LYS A 39 -20.53 -16.11 5.93
C LYS A 39 -21.65 -15.62 5.01
N LEU A 40 -21.37 -14.65 4.14
CA LEU A 40 -22.34 -14.13 3.17
C LEU A 40 -22.87 -15.23 2.25
N ILE A 41 -21.99 -16.13 1.79
CA ILE A 41 -22.36 -17.28 0.94
C ILE A 41 -23.28 -18.25 1.69
N VAL A 42 -22.94 -18.65 2.92
CA VAL A 42 -23.76 -19.56 3.71
C VAL A 42 -25.16 -18.97 3.94
N GLU A 43 -25.24 -17.67 4.23
CA GLU A 43 -26.51 -16.99 4.45
C GLU A 43 -27.33 -16.86 3.16
N ALA A 44 -26.72 -16.43 2.07
CA ALA A 44 -27.35 -16.28 0.76
C ALA A 44 -27.87 -17.63 0.22
N ARG A 45 -27.03 -18.67 0.21
CA ARG A 45 -27.42 -20.00 -0.28
C ARG A 45 -28.48 -20.67 0.61
N ASN A 46 -28.52 -20.35 1.91
CA ASN A 46 -29.59 -20.84 2.78
C ASN A 46 -30.92 -20.15 2.53
N ARG A 47 -30.91 -18.84 2.27
CA ARG A 47 -32.11 -18.06 1.96
C ARG A 47 -32.65 -18.35 0.56
N ASN A 48 -31.78 -18.54 -0.43
CA ASN A 48 -32.16 -18.67 -1.84
C ASN A 48 -31.73 -20.02 -2.41
N LYS A 49 -32.73 -20.86 -2.70
CA LYS A 49 -32.57 -22.23 -3.20
C LYS A 49 -32.61 -22.35 -4.73
N LYS A 50 -32.81 -21.25 -5.45
CA LYS A 50 -32.77 -21.24 -6.93
C LYS A 50 -31.38 -21.58 -7.43
N ASP A 51 -31.27 -22.00 -8.68
CA ASP A 51 -29.98 -22.20 -9.36
C ASP A 51 -29.28 -20.86 -9.65
N SER A 52 -30.06 -19.81 -9.92
CA SER A 52 -29.59 -18.45 -10.20
C SER A 52 -29.15 -17.66 -8.95
N TRP A 53 -29.20 -18.27 -7.76
CA TRP A 53 -29.06 -17.56 -6.49
C TRP A 53 -27.78 -16.71 -6.40
N TRP A 54 -26.67 -17.16 -6.99
CA TRP A 54 -25.41 -16.42 -6.93
C TRP A 54 -25.54 -15.05 -7.60
N ALA A 55 -26.10 -15.02 -8.82
CA ALA A 55 -26.31 -13.79 -9.55
C ALA A 55 -27.36 -12.90 -8.85
N ASP A 56 -28.44 -13.51 -8.34
CA ASP A 56 -29.52 -12.79 -7.66
C ASP A 56 -29.05 -12.14 -6.35
N GLU A 57 -28.31 -12.87 -5.52
CA GLU A 57 -27.91 -12.44 -4.19
C GLU A 57 -26.68 -11.52 -4.20
N PHE A 58 -25.77 -11.67 -5.17
CA PHE A 58 -24.49 -10.95 -5.18
C PHE A 58 -24.29 -9.97 -6.33
N LEU A 59 -24.75 -10.29 -7.55
CA LEU A 59 -24.51 -9.46 -8.73
C LEU A 59 -25.65 -8.45 -8.94
N ASN A 60 -26.90 -8.88 -8.78
CA ASN A 60 -28.08 -8.04 -8.93
C ASN A 60 -28.40 -7.20 -7.68
N ASN A 61 -27.76 -7.51 -6.56
CA ASN A 61 -28.07 -6.90 -5.28
C ASN A 61 -27.37 -5.55 -5.12
N ALA A 62 -28.14 -4.46 -5.14
CA ALA A 62 -27.63 -3.09 -4.99
C ALA A 62 -26.95 -2.83 -3.63
N SER A 63 -27.28 -3.60 -2.59
CA SER A 63 -26.65 -3.45 -1.27
C SER A 63 -25.22 -3.97 -1.20
N ILE A 64 -24.81 -4.82 -2.15
CA ILE A 64 -23.44 -5.33 -2.22
C ILE A 64 -22.50 -4.20 -2.70
N PRO A 65 -21.44 -3.87 -1.95
CA PRO A 65 -20.45 -2.88 -2.37
C PRO A 65 -19.84 -3.25 -3.72
N LYS A 66 -19.56 -2.25 -4.58
CA LYS A 66 -19.01 -2.46 -5.94
C LYS A 66 -17.76 -3.36 -5.95
N ARG A 67 -16.91 -3.22 -4.94
CA ARG A 67 -15.68 -4.03 -4.79
C ARG A 67 -16.00 -5.52 -4.60
N GLU A 68 -16.95 -5.83 -3.73
CA GLU A 68 -17.35 -7.21 -3.43
C GLU A 68 -18.16 -7.81 -4.58
N LEU A 69 -19.00 -7.02 -5.24
CA LEU A 69 -19.71 -7.41 -6.46
C LEU A 69 -18.74 -7.92 -7.52
N LEU A 70 -17.63 -7.21 -7.73
CA LEU A 70 -16.60 -7.64 -8.67
C LEU A 70 -15.96 -8.96 -8.25
N TRP A 71 -15.70 -9.16 -6.96
CA TRP A 71 -15.18 -10.43 -6.47
C TRP A 71 -16.16 -11.57 -6.73
N PHE A 72 -17.44 -11.41 -6.40
CA PHE A 72 -18.46 -12.42 -6.68
C PHE A 72 -18.66 -12.67 -8.19
N GLY A 73 -18.32 -11.70 -9.04
CA GLY A 73 -18.26 -11.86 -10.48
C GLY A 73 -16.95 -12.49 -10.99
N GLY A 74 -16.00 -12.82 -10.12
CA GLY A 74 -14.68 -13.34 -10.51
C GLY A 74 -13.76 -12.31 -11.14
N LEU A 75 -13.96 -11.02 -10.84
CA LEU A 75 -13.26 -9.89 -11.46
C LEU A 75 -12.65 -8.94 -10.40
N ASN A 76 -11.80 -8.03 -10.88
CA ASN A 76 -11.29 -6.93 -10.08
C ASN A 76 -11.40 -5.60 -10.86
N ASN A 77 -11.28 -4.48 -10.15
CA ASN A 77 -11.41 -3.13 -10.74
C ASN A 77 -10.47 -2.92 -11.94
N LYS A 78 -9.23 -3.41 -11.86
CA LYS A 78 -8.23 -3.24 -12.93
C LYS A 78 -8.65 -3.96 -14.21
N THR A 79 -9.20 -5.16 -14.07
CA THR A 79 -9.69 -5.97 -15.19
C THR A 79 -10.85 -5.28 -15.89
N VAL A 80 -11.85 -4.82 -15.13
CA VAL A 80 -13.01 -4.11 -15.69
C VAL A 80 -12.60 -2.78 -16.32
N ALA A 81 -11.74 -1.99 -15.66
CA ALA A 81 -11.24 -0.74 -16.22
C ALA A 81 -10.51 -0.96 -17.55
N ASN A 82 -9.72 -2.01 -17.67
CA ASN A 82 -9.01 -2.34 -18.92
C ASN A 82 -9.97 -2.82 -20.03
N MET A 83 -11.03 -3.56 -19.68
CA MET A 83 -11.97 -4.10 -20.67
C MET A 83 -12.96 -3.05 -21.19
N ALA A 84 -13.37 -2.12 -20.33
CA ALA A 84 -14.49 -1.21 -20.62
C ALA A 84 -14.16 0.28 -20.51
N ASN A 85 -12.92 0.63 -20.12
CA ASN A 85 -12.51 2.02 -19.84
C ASN A 85 -13.41 2.76 -18.83
N THR A 86 -14.14 2.01 -18.00
CA THR A 86 -15.03 2.52 -16.96
C THR A 86 -15.14 1.53 -15.82
N THR A 87 -15.60 2.00 -14.66
CA THR A 87 -15.97 1.15 -13.52
C THR A 87 -17.36 1.50 -12.98
N ALA A 88 -18.25 1.95 -13.88
CA ALA A 88 -19.67 2.13 -13.58
C ALA A 88 -20.28 0.82 -13.06
N ARG A 89 -21.21 0.91 -12.12
CA ARG A 89 -21.71 -0.27 -11.40
C ARG A 89 -22.41 -1.24 -12.35
N GLU A 90 -23.20 -0.71 -13.28
CA GLU A 90 -23.98 -1.45 -14.27
C GLU A 90 -23.05 -2.27 -15.16
N VAL A 91 -21.94 -1.67 -15.59
CA VAL A 91 -20.89 -2.35 -16.35
C VAL A 91 -20.23 -3.46 -15.53
N CYS A 92 -19.96 -3.21 -14.24
CA CYS A 92 -19.43 -4.24 -13.34
C CYS A 92 -20.40 -5.42 -13.17
N VAL A 93 -21.71 -5.15 -13.07
CA VAL A 93 -22.76 -6.19 -12.97
C VAL A 93 -22.76 -7.04 -14.24
N ASP A 94 -22.80 -6.40 -15.40
CA ASP A 94 -22.89 -7.09 -16.69
C ASP A 94 -21.64 -7.94 -16.97
N LEU A 95 -20.45 -7.39 -16.75
CA LEU A 95 -19.20 -8.16 -16.92
C LEU A 95 -19.06 -9.27 -15.89
N GLY A 96 -19.49 -9.04 -14.64
CA GLY A 96 -19.49 -10.06 -13.59
C GLY A 96 -20.39 -11.24 -13.95
N LYS A 97 -21.60 -10.98 -14.47
CA LYS A 97 -22.51 -12.03 -14.96
C LYS A 97 -21.92 -12.82 -16.11
N LYS A 98 -21.43 -12.12 -17.14
CA LYS A 98 -20.79 -12.74 -18.31
C LYS A 98 -19.62 -13.63 -17.91
N ASN A 99 -18.80 -13.21 -16.94
CA ASN A 99 -17.69 -14.02 -16.46
C ASN A 99 -18.17 -15.29 -15.74
N VAL A 100 -19.17 -15.18 -14.85
CA VAL A 100 -19.79 -16.35 -14.19
C VAL A 100 -20.44 -17.30 -15.21
N GLU A 101 -21.14 -16.77 -16.21
CA GLU A 101 -21.73 -17.55 -17.30
C GLU A 101 -20.66 -18.29 -18.11
N SER A 102 -19.55 -17.62 -18.45
CA SER A 102 -18.43 -18.24 -19.18
C SER A 102 -17.83 -19.43 -18.42
N ILE A 103 -17.70 -19.36 -17.09
CA ILE A 103 -17.27 -20.49 -16.26
C ILE A 103 -18.28 -21.64 -16.34
N ASN A 104 -19.57 -21.35 -16.28
CA ASN A 104 -20.62 -22.36 -16.39
C ASN A 104 -20.65 -23.04 -17.76
N GLU A 105 -20.33 -22.30 -18.83
CA GLU A 105 -20.20 -22.86 -20.19
C GLU A 105 -18.99 -23.78 -20.29
N LEU A 106 -17.82 -23.31 -19.84
CA LEU A 106 -16.59 -24.11 -19.83
C LEU A 106 -16.77 -25.41 -19.06
N ILE A 107 -17.49 -25.40 -17.93
CA ILE A 107 -17.75 -26.62 -17.15
C ILE A 107 -18.55 -27.65 -17.95
N LYS A 108 -19.51 -27.24 -18.79
CA LYS A 108 -20.31 -28.16 -19.61
C LYS A 108 -19.48 -28.86 -20.69
N GLU A 109 -18.37 -28.25 -21.10
CA GLU A 109 -17.47 -28.77 -22.13
C GLU A 109 -16.41 -29.73 -21.56
N LEU A 110 -16.28 -29.81 -20.23
CA LEU A 110 -15.31 -30.69 -19.59
C LEU A 110 -15.70 -32.17 -19.72
N ASP A 111 -14.71 -33.03 -20.01
CA ASP A 111 -14.87 -34.48 -19.91
C ASP A 111 -14.91 -34.91 -18.43
N HIS A 112 -16.12 -34.85 -17.86
CA HIS A 112 -16.38 -35.13 -16.45
C HIS A 112 -15.97 -36.55 -15.98
N ASN A 113 -15.62 -37.46 -16.88
CA ASN A 113 -15.18 -38.81 -16.53
C ASN A 113 -13.66 -38.90 -16.25
N ASN A 114 -12.88 -37.91 -16.69
CA ASN A 114 -11.42 -37.94 -16.63
C ASN A 114 -10.81 -36.78 -15.82
N ILE A 115 -11.64 -35.97 -15.16
CA ILE A 115 -11.17 -34.83 -14.35
C ILE A 115 -11.62 -34.90 -12.89
N PRO A 116 -10.84 -34.35 -11.94
CA PRO A 116 -11.28 -34.19 -10.56
C PRO A 116 -12.48 -33.26 -10.46
N LYS A 117 -13.51 -33.67 -9.71
CA LYS A 117 -14.64 -32.82 -9.34
C LYS A 117 -14.34 -32.10 -8.02
N ILE A 118 -14.78 -30.85 -7.92
CA ILE A 118 -14.59 -30.03 -6.71
C ILE A 118 -15.95 -29.74 -6.10
N GLU A 119 -16.16 -30.17 -4.87
CA GLU A 119 -17.33 -29.80 -4.05
C GLU A 119 -16.86 -29.13 -2.77
N ILE A 120 -17.38 -27.94 -2.50
CA ILE A 120 -17.01 -27.16 -1.31
C ILE A 120 -18.15 -27.21 -0.30
N LYS A 121 -17.88 -27.82 0.85
CA LYS A 121 -18.75 -27.78 2.03
C LYS A 121 -18.31 -26.65 2.96
N ILE A 122 -19.25 -25.76 3.31
CA ILE A 122 -19.02 -24.64 4.23
C ILE A 122 -19.92 -24.81 5.46
N LYS A 123 -19.31 -24.81 6.64
CA LYS A 123 -20.02 -24.84 7.93
C LYS A 123 -19.84 -23.50 8.65
N TYR A 124 -20.94 -22.92 9.11
CA TYR A 124 -20.93 -21.70 9.91
C TYR A 124 -22.03 -21.73 10.97
N ARG A 125 -21.64 -21.86 12.25
CA ARG A 125 -22.57 -22.14 13.37
C ARG A 125 -23.38 -23.41 13.07
N GLU A 126 -24.70 -23.37 13.28
CA GLU A 126 -25.63 -24.47 12.98
C GLU A 126 -26.01 -24.58 11.50
N LYS A 127 -25.44 -23.74 10.61
CA LYS A 127 -25.73 -23.76 9.18
C LYS A 127 -24.63 -24.50 8.41
N GLU A 128 -25.04 -25.36 7.49
CA GLU A 128 -24.16 -26.06 6.55
C GLU A 128 -24.70 -25.89 5.14
N VAL A 129 -23.81 -25.61 4.18
CA VAL A 129 -24.14 -25.64 2.75
C VAL A 129 -23.07 -26.45 2.02
N THR A 130 -23.51 -27.30 1.09
CA THR A 130 -22.64 -27.91 0.09
C THR A 130 -22.90 -27.21 -1.22
N LEU A 131 -21.86 -26.60 -1.78
CA LEU A 131 -21.91 -25.99 -3.09
C LEU A 131 -21.79 -27.07 -4.17
N THR A 132 -22.57 -26.93 -5.24
CA THR A 132 -22.42 -27.75 -6.45
C THR A 132 -21.04 -27.54 -7.08
N GLU A 133 -20.66 -28.39 -8.04
CA GLU A 133 -19.41 -28.24 -8.80
C GLU A 133 -19.27 -26.84 -9.42
N ARG A 134 -20.36 -26.33 -10.02
CA ARG A 134 -20.38 -24.99 -10.62
C ARG A 134 -20.20 -23.89 -9.59
N GLU A 135 -20.99 -23.95 -8.51
CA GLU A 135 -20.91 -22.96 -7.41
C GLU A 135 -19.53 -22.98 -6.73
N SER A 136 -18.91 -24.15 -6.62
CA SER A 136 -17.58 -24.34 -6.05
C SER A 136 -16.51 -23.66 -6.92
N LEU A 137 -16.58 -23.82 -8.24
CA LEU A 137 -15.66 -23.17 -9.17
C LEU A 137 -15.85 -21.66 -9.22
N VAL A 138 -17.10 -21.18 -9.17
CA VAL A 138 -17.40 -19.74 -9.05
C VAL A 138 -16.84 -19.18 -7.74
N LEU A 139 -16.93 -19.90 -6.62
CA LEU A 139 -16.31 -19.52 -5.35
C LEU A 139 -14.77 -19.48 -5.45
N LEU A 140 -14.14 -20.46 -6.09
CA LEU A 140 -12.68 -20.44 -6.27
C LEU A 140 -12.22 -19.24 -7.10
N ASN A 141 -12.96 -18.91 -8.16
CA ASN A 141 -12.68 -17.72 -8.97
C ASN A 141 -12.87 -16.44 -8.14
N THR A 142 -13.94 -16.39 -7.35
CA THR A 142 -14.23 -15.28 -6.43
C THR A 142 -13.11 -15.03 -5.43
N ILE A 143 -12.63 -16.09 -4.76
CA ILE A 143 -11.51 -16.00 -3.80
C ILE A 143 -10.22 -15.57 -4.51
N SER A 144 -10.00 -16.02 -5.74
CA SER A 144 -8.83 -15.65 -6.56
C SER A 144 -8.86 -14.16 -6.94
N ALA A 145 -9.99 -13.67 -7.44
CA ALA A 145 -10.19 -12.26 -7.78
C ALA A 145 -10.06 -11.34 -6.56
N MET A 146 -10.60 -11.79 -5.42
CA MET A 146 -10.42 -11.13 -4.13
C MET A 146 -8.94 -11.10 -3.71
N LYS A 147 -8.21 -12.22 -3.80
CA LYS A 147 -6.78 -12.29 -3.45
C LYS A 147 -5.95 -11.31 -4.28
N LEU A 148 -6.19 -11.24 -5.59
CA LEU A 148 -5.51 -10.30 -6.49
C LEU A 148 -5.80 -8.85 -6.10
N THR A 149 -7.06 -8.54 -5.79
CA THR A 149 -7.47 -7.20 -5.31
C THR A 149 -6.74 -6.82 -4.02
N LEU A 150 -6.74 -7.73 -3.05
CA LEU A 150 -6.11 -7.51 -1.73
C LEU A 150 -4.60 -7.36 -1.85
N GLN A 151 -3.92 -8.20 -2.64
CA GLN A 151 -2.47 -8.11 -2.83
C GLN A 151 -2.08 -6.79 -3.49
N GLY A 152 -2.70 -6.44 -4.62
CA GLY A 152 -2.36 -5.21 -5.34
C GLY A 152 -2.56 -3.95 -4.50
N GLY A 153 -3.68 -3.87 -3.78
CA GLY A 153 -3.96 -2.74 -2.89
C GLY A 153 -3.06 -2.70 -1.65
N ALA A 154 -2.81 -3.85 -1.02
CA ALA A 154 -2.10 -3.90 0.25
C ALA A 154 -0.61 -3.57 0.15
N TRP A 155 0.08 -3.96 -0.93
CA TRP A 155 1.48 -3.57 -1.13
C TRP A 155 1.61 -2.05 -1.17
N SER A 156 0.79 -1.38 -1.98
CA SER A 156 0.80 0.09 -2.08
C SER A 156 0.38 0.75 -0.76
N GLU A 157 -0.69 0.26 -0.12
CA GLU A 157 -1.20 0.81 1.14
C GLU A 157 -0.18 0.69 2.28
N VAL A 158 0.43 -0.49 2.43
CA VAL A 158 1.47 -0.73 3.44
C VAL A 158 2.70 0.10 3.12
N GLY A 159 3.14 0.15 1.86
CA GLY A 159 4.24 1.01 1.39
C GLY A 159 4.03 2.45 1.82
N LYS A 160 2.94 3.09 1.40
CA LYS A 160 2.65 4.49 1.74
C LYS A 160 2.61 4.75 3.25
N LYS A 161 1.99 3.85 4.03
CA LYS A 161 1.92 3.97 5.50
C LYS A 161 3.29 3.84 6.16
N VAL A 162 4.13 2.95 5.65
CA VAL A 162 5.49 2.72 6.18
C VAL A 162 6.41 3.86 5.76
N GLU A 163 6.35 4.32 4.50
CA GLU A 163 7.25 5.35 3.96
C GLU A 163 7.20 6.64 4.79
N LYS A 164 5.99 7.17 5.05
CA LYS A 164 5.81 8.37 5.87
C LYS A 164 6.32 8.19 7.30
N ARG A 165 5.93 7.09 7.96
CA ARG A 165 6.34 6.78 9.34
C ARG A 165 7.84 6.51 9.46
N LEU A 166 8.45 5.93 8.43
CA LEU A 166 9.87 5.66 8.38
C LEU A 166 10.67 6.97 8.28
N LEU A 167 10.25 7.90 7.40
CA LEU A 167 10.88 9.22 7.31
C LEU A 167 10.77 9.98 8.65
N PHE A 168 9.59 9.97 9.26
CA PHE A 168 9.40 10.53 10.60
C PHE A 168 10.32 9.89 11.64
N ALA A 169 10.42 8.55 11.65
CA ALA A 169 11.32 7.84 12.55
C ALA A 169 12.79 8.20 12.35
N ILE A 170 13.25 8.27 11.09
CA ILE A 170 14.62 8.68 10.75
C ILE A 170 14.90 10.09 11.27
N PHE A 171 13.98 11.04 11.05
CA PHE A 171 14.14 12.42 11.49
C PHE A 171 14.17 12.58 13.01
N GLU A 172 13.26 11.92 13.72
CA GLU A 172 13.23 11.92 15.19
C GLU A 172 14.48 11.27 15.78
N MET A 173 14.95 10.14 15.23
CA MET A 173 16.18 9.48 15.67
C MET A 173 17.43 10.35 15.46
N MET A 174 17.40 11.25 14.48
CA MET A 174 18.44 12.23 14.22
C MET A 174 18.21 13.56 14.95
N SER A 175 17.18 13.66 15.81
CA SER A 175 16.80 14.90 16.50
C SER A 175 16.64 16.09 15.55
N LEU A 176 16.15 15.84 14.32
CA LEU A 176 15.89 16.89 13.35
C LEU A 176 14.78 17.79 13.90
N ASP A 177 14.99 19.11 13.87
CA ASP A 177 13.99 20.06 14.36
C ASP A 177 12.66 19.82 13.64
N ASN A 178 11.61 19.59 14.42
CA ASN A 178 10.28 19.33 13.92
C ASN A 178 9.75 20.47 13.03
N ASN A 179 10.24 21.69 13.18
CA ASN A 179 9.89 22.81 12.30
C ASN A 179 10.69 22.88 11.00
N SER A 180 11.69 22.02 10.81
CA SER A 180 12.63 22.04 9.69
C SER A 180 12.24 21.11 8.54
N TYR A 181 11.12 20.39 8.62
CA TYR A 181 10.66 19.52 7.55
C TYR A 181 9.13 19.50 7.38
N ILE A 182 8.67 18.95 6.24
CA ILE A 182 7.27 18.63 5.95
C ILE A 182 7.24 17.20 5.38
N LEU A 183 6.27 16.39 5.80
CA LEU A 183 6.02 15.01 5.31
C LEU A 183 4.69 14.85 4.56
N VAL A 184 3.87 15.90 4.49
CA VAL A 184 2.52 15.85 3.91
C VAL A 184 2.53 16.47 2.50
N PRO A 185 2.41 15.67 1.42
CA PRO A 185 2.59 16.15 0.05
C PRO A 185 1.59 17.23 -0.37
N GLU A 186 0.33 17.12 0.03
CA GLU A 186 -0.72 18.12 -0.26
C GLU A 186 -0.33 19.50 0.27
N LYS A 187 0.40 19.54 1.39
CA LYS A 187 0.87 20.77 2.02
C LYS A 187 2.14 21.31 1.40
N MET A 188 3.02 20.44 0.89
CA MET A 188 4.14 20.89 0.08
C MET A 188 3.62 21.59 -1.18
N LYS A 189 2.57 21.04 -1.81
CA LYS A 189 1.93 21.61 -2.99
C LYS A 189 1.21 22.93 -2.68
N SER A 190 0.43 23.01 -1.60
CA SER A 190 -0.26 24.26 -1.23
C SER A 190 0.68 25.42 -0.90
N LYS A 191 1.91 25.11 -0.48
CA LYS A 191 2.98 26.09 -0.25
C LYS A 191 3.86 26.36 -1.47
N GLY A 192 3.60 25.72 -2.61
CA GLY A 192 4.40 25.85 -3.82
C GLY A 192 5.84 25.34 -3.68
N LEU A 193 6.11 24.45 -2.72
CA LEU A 193 7.45 23.88 -2.47
C LEU A 193 7.80 22.77 -3.47
N VAL A 194 6.78 22.16 -4.07
CA VAL A 194 6.88 21.13 -5.09
C VAL A 194 5.91 21.44 -6.22
N GLY A 195 6.23 20.97 -7.43
CA GLY A 195 5.37 21.14 -8.59
C GLY A 195 4.15 20.20 -8.57
N ASN A 196 3.72 19.76 -9.75
CA ASN A 196 2.60 18.81 -9.85
C ASN A 196 2.96 17.37 -9.47
N ARG A 197 4.24 17.07 -9.21
CA ARG A 197 4.72 15.74 -8.83
C ARG A 197 4.87 15.63 -7.32
N GLU A 198 4.40 14.50 -6.78
CA GLU A 198 4.42 14.19 -5.35
C GLU A 198 5.86 13.86 -4.90
N VAL A 199 6.28 14.42 -3.76
CA VAL A 199 7.57 14.15 -3.09
C VAL A 199 7.24 13.75 -1.66
N ASP A 200 7.95 12.76 -1.11
CA ASP A 200 7.63 12.18 0.19
C ASP A 200 8.03 13.08 1.39
N ALA A 201 9.10 13.85 1.28
CA ALA A 201 9.47 14.85 2.28
C ALA A 201 10.24 16.06 1.71
N VAL A 202 10.18 17.18 2.42
CA VAL A 202 11.08 18.33 2.22
C VAL A 202 11.71 18.75 3.53
N ILE A 203 13.01 19.05 3.51
CA ILE A 203 13.76 19.63 4.64
C ILE A 203 14.23 21.04 4.25
N PHE A 204 14.02 22.02 5.13
CA PHE A 204 14.48 23.39 4.96
C PHE A 204 15.95 23.50 5.38
N LYS A 205 16.85 23.88 4.45
CA LYS A 205 18.27 24.12 4.74
C LYS A 205 18.52 25.42 5.49
N ASP A 206 17.62 26.39 5.35
CA ASP A 206 17.73 27.71 5.97
C ASP A 206 16.43 28.12 6.65
N LYS A 207 16.53 29.09 7.57
CA LYS A 207 15.38 29.64 8.30
C LYS A 207 14.38 30.38 7.39
N ASN A 208 14.80 30.76 6.18
CA ASN A 208 14.00 31.50 5.22
C ASN A 208 13.19 30.58 4.28
N GLY A 209 13.41 29.27 4.35
CA GLY A 209 12.72 28.24 3.58
C GLY A 209 13.04 28.24 2.09
N LYS A 210 14.11 28.93 1.63
CA LYS A 210 14.41 29.09 0.20
C LYS A 210 15.22 27.95 -0.38
N LYS A 211 16.07 27.31 0.44
CA LYS A 211 16.83 26.11 0.05
C LYS A 211 16.20 24.87 0.69
N LEU A 212 15.93 23.86 -0.13
CA LEU A 212 15.22 22.64 0.25
C LEU A 212 16.07 21.41 -0.07
N ILE A 213 15.88 20.34 0.69
CA ILE A 213 16.21 18.97 0.31
C ILE A 213 14.87 18.26 0.11
N LYS A 214 14.55 17.91 -1.13
CA LYS A 214 13.45 17.04 -1.49
C LYS A 214 13.92 15.60 -1.35
N ILE A 215 13.12 14.80 -0.66
CA ILE A 215 13.39 13.42 -0.36
C ILE A 215 12.26 12.58 -0.93
N GLU A 216 12.63 11.56 -1.67
CA GLU A 216 11.73 10.52 -2.14
C GLU A 216 12.16 9.19 -1.52
N LEU A 217 11.19 8.41 -1.07
CA LEU A 217 11.38 7.12 -0.45
C LEU A 217 10.48 6.10 -1.16
N LYS A 218 11.07 5.01 -1.64
CA LYS A 218 10.33 3.93 -2.30
C LYS A 218 10.74 2.56 -1.77
N LEU A 219 9.82 1.86 -1.11
CA LEU A 219 10.11 0.57 -0.46
C LEU A 219 9.77 -0.66 -1.30
N LEU A 220 9.18 -0.49 -2.48
CA LEU A 220 8.56 -1.58 -3.24
C LEU A 220 9.24 -1.84 -4.58
N GLY A 221 9.85 -3.01 -4.71
CA GLY A 221 10.40 -3.54 -5.96
C GLY A 221 11.90 -3.83 -5.88
N ILE A 222 12.36 -4.82 -6.66
CA ILE A 222 13.80 -5.00 -6.91
C ILE A 222 14.21 -3.79 -7.74
N GLY A 223 14.76 -2.74 -7.10
CA GLY A 223 15.36 -1.55 -7.70
C GLY A 223 14.96 -1.29 -9.15
N ASN A 224 13.66 -1.16 -9.43
CA ASN A 224 13.17 -1.07 -10.80
C ASN A 224 13.80 0.20 -11.39
N PRO A 225 14.58 0.12 -12.48
CA PRO A 225 15.17 1.29 -13.10
C PRO A 225 14.16 2.42 -13.35
N GLU A 226 12.90 2.07 -13.66
CA GLU A 226 11.79 3.03 -13.85
C GLU A 226 11.49 3.86 -12.58
N ILE A 227 11.68 3.28 -11.39
CA ILE A 227 11.55 4.02 -10.11
C ILE A 227 12.71 5.01 -9.96
N GLY A 228 13.90 4.63 -10.44
CA GLY A 228 15.01 5.56 -10.60
C GLY A 228 14.63 6.72 -11.50
N ASP A 229 14.04 6.44 -12.67
CA ASP A 229 13.57 7.47 -13.61
C ASP A 229 12.53 8.40 -13.01
N GLU A 230 11.62 7.88 -12.18
CA GLU A 230 10.67 8.72 -11.44
C GLU A 230 11.37 9.67 -10.48
N ALA A 231 12.36 9.20 -9.72
CA ALA A 231 13.14 10.04 -8.81
C ALA A 231 13.93 11.12 -9.58
N LEU A 232 14.55 10.72 -10.69
CA LEU A 232 15.27 11.63 -11.59
C LEU A 232 14.32 12.68 -12.19
N ALA A 233 13.11 12.29 -12.58
CA ALA A 233 12.10 13.19 -13.13
C ALA A 233 11.52 14.16 -12.07
N ARG A 234 11.50 13.77 -10.79
CA ARG A 234 11.07 14.63 -9.68
C ARG A 234 12.18 15.59 -9.22
N GLY A 235 13.42 15.35 -9.64
CA GLY A 235 14.58 16.19 -9.33
C GLY A 235 14.86 16.29 -7.84
N VAL A 236 14.74 15.17 -7.12
CA VAL A 236 15.00 15.10 -5.68
C VAL A 236 16.49 15.10 -5.39
N GLU A 237 16.90 15.67 -4.26
CA GLU A 237 18.30 15.68 -3.84
C GLU A 237 18.70 14.38 -3.13
N LEU A 238 17.76 13.72 -2.45
CA LEU A 238 17.97 12.46 -1.75
C LEU A 238 16.90 11.43 -2.14
N PHE A 239 17.34 10.25 -2.58
CA PHE A 239 16.48 9.12 -2.90
C PHE A 239 16.81 7.92 -2.01
N LEU A 240 15.79 7.43 -1.29
CA LEU A 240 15.88 6.29 -0.38
C LEU A 240 15.12 5.10 -0.97
N THR A 241 15.71 3.90 -0.97
CA THR A 241 15.06 2.71 -1.56
C THR A 241 15.42 1.41 -0.84
N ASP A 242 14.55 0.39 -0.90
CA ASP A 242 14.81 -0.97 -0.37
C ASP A 242 16.06 -1.60 -1.01
N ARG A 243 16.19 -1.49 -2.33
CA ARG A 243 17.28 -2.04 -3.13
C ARG A 243 17.63 -1.09 -4.27
N MET A 244 18.90 -1.03 -4.64
CA MET A 244 19.40 -0.31 -5.80
C MET A 244 19.95 -1.26 -6.86
N THR A 245 19.82 -0.88 -8.13
CA THR A 245 20.60 -1.50 -9.21
C THR A 245 21.85 -0.67 -9.49
N PRO A 246 22.92 -1.26 -10.06
CA PRO A 246 24.11 -0.51 -10.48
C PRO A 246 23.80 0.67 -11.40
N MET A 247 22.82 0.49 -12.31
CA MET A 247 22.35 1.54 -13.23
C MET A 247 21.78 2.75 -12.48
N MET A 248 20.93 2.53 -11.46
CA MET A 248 20.38 3.63 -10.66
C MET A 248 21.47 4.45 -9.97
N ILE A 249 22.53 3.78 -9.48
CA ILE A 249 23.66 4.44 -8.83
C ILE A 249 24.42 5.32 -9.83
N GLU A 250 24.63 4.83 -11.05
CA GLU A 250 25.33 5.57 -12.10
C GLU A 250 24.51 6.79 -12.58
N GLU A 251 23.24 6.60 -12.89
CA GLU A 251 22.34 7.68 -13.33
C GLU A 251 22.11 8.73 -12.24
N GLY A 252 22.02 8.30 -10.99
CA GLY A 252 21.96 9.20 -9.85
C GLY A 252 23.17 10.12 -9.74
N LYS A 253 24.38 9.57 -9.93
CA LYS A 253 25.62 10.36 -9.93
C LYS A 253 25.63 11.40 -11.06
N LYS A 254 25.20 11.02 -12.27
CA LYS A 254 25.13 11.94 -13.43
C LYS A 254 24.21 13.13 -13.16
N LYS A 255 23.14 12.94 -12.39
CA LYS A 255 22.13 13.97 -12.09
C LYS A 255 22.31 14.63 -10.72
N GLY A 256 23.38 14.32 -9.99
CA GLY A 256 23.66 14.89 -8.67
C GLY A 256 22.69 14.47 -7.56
N ILE A 257 21.98 13.34 -7.74
CA ILE A 257 21.05 12.81 -6.74
C ILE A 257 21.80 11.85 -5.83
N ARG A 258 21.62 12.00 -4.52
CA ARG A 258 22.16 11.06 -3.53
C ARG A 258 21.24 9.86 -3.39
N PHE A 259 21.70 8.69 -3.79
CA PHE A 259 20.98 7.42 -3.60
C PHE A 259 21.47 6.69 -2.34
N ILE A 260 20.55 6.20 -1.50
CA ILE A 260 20.86 5.39 -0.32
C ILE A 260 19.96 4.15 -0.30
N GLU A 261 20.58 2.97 -0.30
CA GLU A 261 19.90 1.68 -0.11
C GLU A 261 19.68 1.43 1.38
N LEU A 262 18.42 1.19 1.77
CA LEU A 262 18.03 0.96 3.15
C LEU A 262 18.35 -0.45 3.66
N ARG A 263 18.66 -1.39 2.77
CA ARG A 263 19.22 -2.71 3.14
C ARG A 263 20.71 -2.69 3.46
N ASP A 264 21.33 -1.52 3.40
CA ASP A 264 22.67 -1.31 3.93
C ASP A 264 22.60 -1.10 5.45
N SER A 265 23.37 -1.85 6.23
CA SER A 265 23.45 -1.68 7.69
C SER A 265 23.96 -0.29 8.10
N GLN A 266 24.63 0.43 7.20
CA GLN A 266 25.10 1.80 7.39
C GLN A 266 24.15 2.86 6.81
N ALA A 267 22.96 2.49 6.32
CA ALA A 267 22.04 3.43 5.67
C ALA A 267 21.73 4.68 6.52
N LEU A 268 21.43 4.48 7.81
CA LEU A 268 21.16 5.60 8.73
C LEU A 268 22.37 6.53 8.91
N ILE A 269 23.57 5.97 8.99
CA ILE A 269 24.81 6.75 9.09
C ILE A 269 25.02 7.55 7.80
N LYS A 270 24.80 6.94 6.63
CA LYS A 270 24.90 7.62 5.34
C LYS A 270 23.89 8.76 5.17
N ILE A 271 22.67 8.60 5.69
CA ILE A 271 21.66 9.67 5.71
C ILE A 271 22.15 10.80 6.62
N TYR A 272 22.64 10.48 7.83
CA TYR A 272 23.18 11.47 8.77
C TYR A 272 24.34 12.26 8.15
N GLU A 273 25.32 11.58 7.56
CA GLU A 273 26.48 12.21 6.91
C GLU A 273 26.06 13.13 5.77
N TYR A 274 25.09 12.70 4.95
CA TYR A 274 24.56 13.51 3.87
C TYR A 274 23.88 14.78 4.42
N LEU A 275 22.96 14.65 5.38
CA LEU A 275 22.28 15.81 5.96
C LEU A 275 23.27 16.79 6.62
N ASN A 276 24.28 16.27 7.33
CA ASN A 276 25.32 17.10 7.93
C ASN A 276 26.18 17.82 6.87
N SER A 277 26.50 17.15 5.76
CA SER A 277 27.23 17.77 4.63
C SER A 277 26.44 18.88 3.93
N GLU A 278 25.11 18.81 3.99
CA GLU A 278 24.19 19.83 3.49
C GLU A 278 23.95 20.98 4.50
N GLY A 279 24.65 20.96 5.64
CA GLY A 279 24.56 21.98 6.70
C GLY A 279 23.33 21.84 7.59
N ILE A 280 22.62 20.71 7.56
CA ILE A 280 21.48 20.45 8.43
C ILE A 280 21.97 20.01 9.81
N LYS A 281 21.47 20.66 10.86
CA LYS A 281 21.76 20.28 12.25
C LYS A 281 21.01 19.00 12.62
N VAL A 282 21.73 17.89 12.70
CA VAL A 282 21.25 16.57 13.11
C VAL A 282 22.21 15.91 14.10
N SER A 283 21.70 14.98 14.90
CA SER A 283 22.45 14.11 15.79
C SER A 283 22.73 12.76 15.12
N LYS A 284 23.86 12.14 15.47
CA LYS A 284 24.18 10.78 15.00
C LYS A 284 23.14 9.79 15.54
N PRO A 285 22.47 8.99 14.69
CA PRO A 285 21.44 8.06 15.15
C PRO A 285 22.06 6.88 15.91
N SER A 286 21.32 6.31 16.85
CA SER A 286 21.66 5.06 17.55
C SER A 286 20.58 4.00 17.32
N LEU A 287 21.00 2.75 17.16
CA LEU A 287 20.10 1.59 17.06
C LEU A 287 19.92 0.85 18.39
N GLU A 288 20.50 1.37 19.48
CA GLU A 288 20.29 0.83 20.82
C GLU A 288 18.83 0.98 21.24
N ASN A 289 18.21 -0.10 21.73
CA ASN A 289 16.80 -0.12 22.15
C ASN A 289 15.81 0.30 21.04
N ILE A 290 16.15 0.06 19.77
CA ILE A 290 15.38 0.50 18.60
C ILE A 290 13.92 0.03 18.62
N GLU A 291 13.63 -1.14 19.20
CA GLU A 291 12.26 -1.62 19.38
C GLU A 291 11.41 -0.64 20.20
N GLU A 292 11.93 -0.16 21.33
CA GLU A 292 11.23 0.77 22.21
C GLU A 292 11.24 2.19 21.63
N GLN A 293 12.36 2.61 21.00
CA GLN A 293 12.43 3.90 20.32
C GLN A 293 11.39 4.01 19.21
N VAL A 294 11.32 3.03 18.30
CA VAL A 294 10.37 3.05 17.19
C VAL A 294 8.95 3.09 17.72
N LYS A 295 8.62 2.27 18.72
CA LYS A 295 7.29 2.27 19.35
C LYS A 295 6.92 3.64 19.93
N GLN A 296 7.84 4.30 20.65
CA GLN A 296 7.59 5.63 21.21
C GLN A 296 7.45 6.69 20.11
N ILE A 297 8.27 6.62 19.06
CA ILE A 297 8.22 7.55 17.93
C ILE A 297 6.92 7.37 17.13
N THR A 298 6.56 6.13 16.77
CA THR A 298 5.37 5.88 15.96
C THR A 298 4.06 6.16 16.71
N GLN A 299 4.07 6.13 18.05
CA GLN A 299 2.96 6.63 18.88
C GLN A 299 2.80 8.15 18.84
N LYS A 300 3.89 8.91 18.69
CA LYS A 300 3.84 10.37 18.51
C LYS A 300 3.36 10.75 17.11
N TYR A 301 3.60 9.89 16.12
CA TYR A 301 3.18 10.14 14.75
C TYR A 301 1.65 10.18 14.65
N ASN A 302 1.13 11.39 14.49
CA ASN A 302 -0.27 11.63 14.18
C ASN A 302 -0.34 12.55 12.95
N GLU A 303 -0.97 12.08 11.88
CA GLU A 303 -1.15 12.86 10.64
C GLU A 303 -1.93 14.16 10.89
N GLU A 304 -2.91 14.15 11.80
CA GLU A 304 -3.66 15.34 12.20
C GLU A 304 -2.83 16.30 13.07
N TYR A 305 -1.79 15.81 13.76
CA TYR A 305 -0.88 16.64 14.55
C TYR A 305 0.16 17.35 13.68
N GLU A 306 0.69 16.65 12.67
CA GLU A 306 1.45 17.30 11.57
C GLU A 306 0.58 18.36 10.88
N ASP A 307 -0.75 18.16 10.88
CA ASP A 307 -1.65 19.16 10.33
C ASP A 307 -1.80 20.44 11.16
N THR A 308 -1.87 20.32 12.49
CA THR A 308 -2.06 21.42 13.44
C THR A 308 -0.77 22.18 13.77
N LYS A 309 0.39 21.52 13.75
CA LYS A 309 1.75 22.12 13.87
C LYS A 309 1.99 23.29 12.91
N ILE A 310 1.35 23.24 11.75
CA ILE A 310 1.48 24.21 10.66
C ILE A 310 0.71 25.51 10.93
N MET A 311 -0.41 25.45 11.66
CA MET A 311 -1.19 26.65 12.03
C MET A 311 -0.39 27.58 12.94
N LYS A 312 0.51 27.03 13.77
CA LYS A 312 1.36 27.80 14.67
C LYS A 312 2.42 28.60 13.90
N LYS A 313 3.08 27.97 12.91
CA LYS A 313 4.11 28.61 12.07
C LYS A 313 3.54 29.60 11.04
N ALA A 314 2.32 29.37 10.54
CA ALA A 314 1.60 30.33 9.70
C ALA A 314 1.26 31.61 10.48
N LYS A 315 0.83 31.49 11.74
CA LYS A 315 0.62 32.65 12.63
C LYS A 315 1.93 33.40 12.93
N GLU A 316 3.04 32.70 13.12
CA GLU A 316 4.36 33.31 13.37
C GLU A 316 4.94 34.05 12.14
N LEU A 317 4.61 33.62 10.92
CA LEU A 317 5.05 34.27 9.68
C LEU A 317 4.12 35.43 9.26
N VAL A 318 2.83 35.37 9.60
CA VAL A 318 1.85 36.43 9.31
C VAL A 318 1.87 37.53 10.38
N GLY A 319 2.23 37.21 11.63
CA GLY A 319 2.37 38.18 12.72
C GLY A 319 3.67 38.98 12.72
N LYS A 320 4.51 38.85 11.69
CA LYS A 320 5.75 39.62 11.47
C LYS A 320 5.66 40.54 10.24
N LYS A 321 4.46 40.97 9.87
CA LYS A 321 4.25 42.07 8.91
C LYS A 321 3.87 43.34 9.62
#